data_AF-A0A926Y745-F1
#
_entry.id   AF-A0A926Y745-F1
#
_cell.length_a   1.000
_cell.length_b   1.000
_cell.length_c   1.000
_cell.angle_alpha   90.00
_cell.angle_beta   90.00
_cell.angle_gamma   90.00
#
_symmetry.space_group_name_H-M   'P 1'
#
loop_
_entity.id
_entity.type
_entity.pdbx_description
1 polymer ?
#
loop_
_entity_poly.entity_id
_entity_poly.type
_entity_poly.pdbx_seq_one_letter_code
_entity_poly.pdbx_strand_id
1 'polypeptide(L)'
;MKLTSLTTYLPVVIAIALFAPAKQTQAQTIVKTQKVTTTQQVVTPKPETVIATPATTRQGTPTNGVEYAYDRHMRLGYAASQRKNYPEALSYFTLALQERPNDRYATIAYWNVTDYMKPDEAKVRLNKKASNYERFMQVGYAATEKKDYQTALINFQRALKQRPGDPYASQAMRNVQTYTTRGTGIAKR
;
A
#
# COMPACT_ATOMS: atom_id res chain seq x y z
N MET A 1 20.78 9.04 -69.98
CA MET A 1 21.19 10.47 -70.01
C MET A 1 21.22 10.98 -68.59
N LYS A 2 22.40 11.40 -68.12
CA LYS A 2 22.65 12.00 -66.81
C LYS A 2 22.20 13.47 -66.87
N LEU A 3 21.38 13.93 -65.92
CA LEU A 3 21.27 15.36 -65.65
C LEU A 3 22.11 15.70 -64.44
N THR A 4 23.05 16.59 -64.72
CA THR A 4 24.07 17.22 -63.90
C THR A 4 23.49 18.25 -62.95
N SER A 5 24.09 18.31 -61.78
CA SER A 5 23.91 19.27 -60.69
C SER A 5 24.09 20.73 -61.13
N LEU A 6 23.30 21.64 -60.55
CA LEU A 6 23.75 23.01 -60.30
C LEU A 6 23.42 23.41 -58.85
N THR A 7 24.49 23.56 -58.09
CA THR A 7 24.56 24.15 -56.76
C THR A 7 24.50 25.67 -56.91
N THR A 8 23.49 26.32 -56.35
CA THR A 8 23.51 27.78 -56.16
C THR A 8 23.16 28.12 -54.72
N TYR A 9 24.21 28.52 -54.00
CA TYR A 9 24.21 29.12 -52.67
C TYR A 9 23.77 30.58 -52.76
N LEU A 10 22.82 31.04 -51.94
CA LEU A 10 22.64 32.47 -51.63
C LEU A 10 22.18 32.65 -50.16
N PRO A 11 22.47 33.80 -49.52
CA PRO A 11 22.96 33.85 -48.15
C PRO A 11 21.92 34.03 -47.04
N VAL A 12 22.40 33.64 -45.86
CA VAL A 12 21.92 33.92 -44.50
C VAL A 12 21.45 35.37 -44.31
N VAL A 13 20.23 35.55 -43.80
CA VAL A 13 19.83 36.77 -43.08
C VAL A 13 19.29 36.35 -41.71
N ILE A 14 20.16 36.42 -40.71
CA ILE A 14 19.83 36.27 -39.30
C ILE A 14 19.28 37.62 -38.82
N ALA A 15 17.99 37.68 -38.51
CA ALA A 15 17.41 38.82 -37.81
C ALA A 15 17.67 38.67 -36.30
N ILE A 16 18.66 39.41 -35.81
CA ILE A 16 18.98 39.56 -34.39
C ILE A 16 18.00 40.57 -33.78
N ALA A 17 17.12 40.13 -32.88
CA ALA A 17 16.33 41.03 -32.05
C ALA A 17 17.10 41.35 -30.75
N LEU A 18 17.55 42.61 -30.62
CA LEU A 18 18.14 43.21 -29.42
C LEU A 18 17.11 43.25 -28.27
N PHE A 19 17.44 42.71 -27.09
CA PHE A 19 18.12 43.37 -25.95
C PHE A 19 17.30 44.46 -25.24
N ALA A 20 16.71 44.10 -24.10
CA ALA A 20 16.39 45.02 -23.00
C ALA A 20 16.35 44.24 -21.66
N PRO A 21 17.23 44.54 -20.68
CA PRO A 21 17.19 43.97 -19.33
C PRO A 21 16.50 44.94 -18.34
N ALA A 22 15.48 44.48 -17.62
CA ALA A 22 14.84 45.25 -16.56
C ALA A 22 14.96 44.55 -15.19
N LYS A 23 16.04 44.93 -14.50
CA LYS A 23 16.22 45.21 -13.06
C LYS A 23 15.57 44.27 -12.04
N GLN A 24 16.44 43.50 -11.38
CA GLN A 24 16.29 43.09 -9.98
C GLN A 24 16.20 44.33 -9.08
N THR A 25 15.18 44.37 -8.22
CA THR A 25 15.12 45.28 -7.08
C THR A 25 15.14 44.44 -5.81
N GLN A 26 16.30 44.46 -5.14
CA GLN A 26 16.40 44.09 -3.73
C GLN A 26 15.88 45.26 -2.91
N ALA A 27 14.99 45.00 -1.96
CA ALA A 27 14.67 45.94 -0.89
C ALA A 27 14.91 45.22 0.45
N GLN A 28 16.09 45.48 1.03
CA GLN A 28 16.32 45.34 2.47
C GLN A 28 16.12 46.73 3.10
N THR A 29 15.23 46.84 4.07
CA THR A 29 15.24 47.95 5.06
C THR A 29 14.59 47.48 6.38
N ILE A 30 15.47 47.18 7.34
CA ILE A 30 15.38 47.31 8.82
C ILE A 30 14.10 47.91 9.45
N VAL A 31 13.47 47.17 10.39
CA VAL A 31 12.79 47.75 11.58
C VAL A 31 12.93 46.84 12.83
N LYS A 32 13.80 47.30 13.74
CA LYS A 32 13.70 47.36 15.22
C LYS A 32 12.60 46.54 15.96
N THR A 33 13.06 45.74 16.91
CA THR A 33 12.49 45.36 18.23
C THR A 33 11.07 45.84 18.56
N GLN A 34 10.14 44.91 18.77
CA GLN A 34 9.05 45.06 19.76
C GLN A 34 8.76 43.72 20.47
N LYS A 35 8.91 43.73 21.79
CA LYS A 35 8.36 42.75 22.73
C LYS A 35 6.84 42.86 22.69
N VAL A 36 6.12 41.73 22.66
CA VAL A 36 4.76 41.68 23.18
C VAL A 36 4.59 40.42 24.03
N THR A 37 4.62 40.65 25.34
CA THR A 37 4.09 39.80 26.40
C THR A 37 2.57 39.92 26.38
N THR A 38 1.80 38.82 26.36
CA THR A 38 0.41 38.79 26.88
C THR A 38 0.01 37.37 27.31
N THR A 39 0.07 37.20 28.63
CA THR A 39 -0.74 36.42 29.61
C THR A 39 -1.73 35.33 29.18
N GLN A 40 -1.61 34.21 29.91
CA GLN A 40 -2.52 33.07 30.08
C GLN A 40 -3.97 33.46 30.38
N GLN A 41 -4.94 32.64 29.97
CA GLN A 41 -6.13 32.36 30.80
C GLN A 41 -6.65 30.93 30.58
N VAL A 42 -6.82 30.25 31.72
CA VAL A 42 -7.30 28.90 31.95
C VAL A 42 -8.83 28.92 32.02
N VAL A 43 -9.50 27.97 31.35
CA VAL A 43 -10.88 27.60 31.70
C VAL A 43 -11.08 26.10 31.45
N THR A 44 -11.28 25.34 32.53
CA THR A 44 -11.81 23.96 32.54
C THR A 44 -13.35 23.98 32.60
N PRO A 45 -14.05 22.93 32.12
CA PRO A 45 -14.52 21.89 33.06
C PRO A 45 -14.46 20.42 32.54
N LYS A 46 -14.68 19.49 33.47
CA LYS A 46 -14.63 17.99 33.47
C LYS A 46 -16.07 17.43 33.72
N PRO A 47 -16.48 16.11 33.67
CA PRO A 47 -16.05 14.87 32.95
C PRO A 47 -17.18 14.10 32.17
N GLU A 48 -16.77 13.07 31.40
CA GLU A 48 -17.47 11.79 31.03
C GLU A 48 -18.68 11.81 30.06
N THR A 49 -18.60 11.11 28.91
CA THR A 49 -19.07 9.70 28.84
C THR A 49 -18.21 8.84 27.91
N VAL A 50 -17.85 7.68 28.46
CA VAL A 50 -17.03 6.59 27.92
C VAL A 50 -17.83 5.75 26.92
N ILE A 51 -17.20 5.35 25.81
CA ILE A 51 -17.45 4.02 25.23
C ILE A 51 -16.08 3.34 25.05
N ALA A 52 -15.89 2.26 25.78
CA ALA A 52 -14.64 1.54 25.94
C ALA A 52 -14.32 0.59 24.75
N THR A 53 -13.06 0.67 24.30
CA THR A 53 -12.07 -0.35 23.85
C THR A 53 -12.45 -1.81 23.51
N PRO A 54 -11.61 -2.49 22.70
CA PRO A 54 -10.50 -3.31 23.28
C PRO A 54 -9.12 -2.78 22.80
N ALA A 55 -8.17 -2.40 23.66
CA ALA A 55 -7.07 -3.22 24.24
C ALA A 55 -6.37 -4.11 23.18
N THR A 56 -5.05 -4.20 22.97
CA THR A 56 -3.84 -3.79 23.69
C THR A 56 -2.61 -4.11 22.80
N THR A 57 -1.67 -3.17 22.69
CA THR A 57 -0.19 -3.28 22.62
C THR A 57 0.51 -4.24 21.64
N ARG A 58 1.32 -3.66 20.73
CA ARG A 58 2.80 -3.81 20.70
C ARG A 58 3.46 -2.50 20.22
N GLN A 59 3.63 -1.58 21.18
CA GLN A 59 4.46 -0.37 21.15
C GLN A 59 4.26 0.61 19.99
N GLY A 60 3.44 1.63 20.28
CA GLY A 60 3.30 2.85 19.49
C GLY A 60 3.07 4.04 20.41
N THR A 61 3.97 4.29 21.35
CA THR A 61 4.04 5.59 22.04
C THR A 61 5.26 6.35 21.52
N PRO A 62 5.08 7.30 20.60
CA PRO A 62 6.08 8.34 20.41
C PRO A 62 5.98 9.26 21.62
N THR A 63 6.99 9.25 22.48
CA THR A 63 7.07 10.11 23.68
C THR A 63 7.13 11.61 23.36
N ASN A 64 6.99 12.03 22.09
CA ASN A 64 7.07 13.43 21.65
C ASN A 64 6.05 13.81 20.54
N GLY A 65 4.92 13.10 20.41
CA GLY A 65 3.86 13.49 19.45
C GLY A 65 4.14 13.21 17.96
N VAL A 66 5.17 12.42 17.65
CA VAL A 66 5.54 12.05 16.26
C VAL A 66 4.85 10.75 15.83
N GLU A 67 3.81 10.81 15.00
CA GLU A 67 3.20 9.61 14.38
C GLU A 67 4.26 8.78 13.63
N TYR A 68 4.36 7.46 13.92
CA TYR A 68 5.28 6.59 13.19
C TYR A 68 4.92 6.51 11.70
N ALA A 69 5.94 6.44 10.83
CA ALA A 69 5.74 6.38 9.38
C ALA A 69 4.80 5.24 8.96
N TYR A 70 4.96 4.06 9.56
CA TYR A 70 4.05 2.92 9.37
C TYR A 70 2.59 3.27 9.68
N ASP A 71 2.31 3.84 10.86
CA ASP A 71 0.95 4.15 11.31
C ASP A 71 0.30 5.19 10.39
N ARG A 72 1.09 6.19 9.97
CA ARG A 72 0.68 7.18 8.97
C ARG A 72 0.30 6.52 7.65
N HIS A 73 1.18 5.68 7.09
CA HIS A 73 0.94 5.00 5.83
C HIS A 73 -0.31 4.11 5.90
N MET A 74 -0.49 3.34 6.97
CA MET A 74 -1.68 2.52 7.17
C MET A 74 -2.95 3.37 7.21
N ARG A 75 -2.96 4.46 7.99
CA ARG A 75 -4.10 5.39 8.09
C ARG A 75 -4.44 6.02 6.74
N LEU A 76 -3.45 6.50 6.00
CA LEU A 76 -3.63 7.11 4.68
C LEU A 76 -4.14 6.08 3.65
N GLY A 77 -3.60 4.86 3.67
CA GLY A 77 -4.05 3.77 2.80
C GLY A 77 -5.50 3.39 3.04
N TYR A 78 -5.92 3.26 4.30
CA TYR A 78 -7.33 3.04 4.63
C TYR A 78 -8.21 4.22 4.21
N ALA A 79 -7.80 5.46 4.46
CA ALA A 79 -8.55 6.65 4.03
C ALA A 79 -8.74 6.70 2.50
N ALA A 80 -7.68 6.39 1.72
CA ALA A 80 -7.75 6.31 0.27
C ALA A 80 -8.67 5.15 -0.20
N SER A 81 -8.60 3.99 0.48
CA SER A 81 -9.46 2.83 0.20
C SER A 81 -10.94 3.16 0.40
N GLN A 82 -11.29 3.90 1.45
CA GLN A 82 -12.66 4.32 1.73
C GLN A 82 -13.20 5.29 0.68
N ARG A 83 -12.31 6.11 0.08
CA ARG A 83 -12.64 6.96 -1.06
C ARG A 83 -12.66 6.19 -2.39
N LYS A 84 -12.44 4.86 -2.36
CA LYS A 84 -12.27 3.98 -3.53
C LYS A 84 -11.13 4.40 -4.45
N ASN A 85 -10.18 5.18 -3.94
CA ASN A 85 -8.94 5.48 -4.63
C ASN A 85 -7.94 4.34 -4.41
N TYR A 86 -8.22 3.18 -5.01
CA TYR A 86 -7.42 1.98 -4.83
C TYR A 86 -5.96 2.12 -5.28
N PRO A 87 -5.61 2.84 -6.37
CA PRO A 87 -4.20 3.09 -6.73
C PRO A 87 -3.42 3.84 -5.64
N GLU A 88 -4.03 4.86 -5.05
CA GLU A 88 -3.43 5.62 -3.95
C GLU A 88 -3.32 4.75 -2.68
N ALA A 89 -4.37 3.99 -2.36
CA ALA A 89 -4.35 3.08 -1.23
C ALA A 89 -3.26 2.00 -1.34
N LEU A 90 -3.11 1.41 -2.53
CA LEU A 90 -2.06 0.43 -2.83
C LEU A 90 -0.67 1.02 -2.59
N SER A 91 -0.46 2.26 -3.00
CA SER A 91 0.81 2.97 -2.79
C SER A 91 1.12 3.11 -1.30
N TYR A 92 0.14 3.56 -0.49
CA TYR A 92 0.34 3.69 0.96
C TYR A 92 0.55 2.36 1.68
N PHE A 93 -0.19 1.31 1.34
CA PHE A 93 0.05 -0.01 1.96
C PHE A 93 1.39 -0.62 1.53
N THR A 94 1.86 -0.31 0.32
CA THR A 94 3.22 -0.66 -0.11
C THR A 94 4.27 0.05 0.74
N LEU A 95 4.10 1.36 0.99
CA LEU A 95 4.97 2.10 1.91
C LEU A 95 4.94 1.52 3.32
N ALA A 96 3.76 1.14 3.84
CA ALA A 96 3.65 0.48 5.14
C ALA A 96 4.43 -0.85 5.19
N LEU A 97 4.42 -1.64 4.11
CA LEU A 97 5.20 -2.88 4.00
C LEU A 97 6.71 -2.62 3.85
N GLN A 98 7.12 -1.47 3.32
CA GLN A 98 8.54 -1.06 3.31
C GLN A 98 9.01 -0.70 4.73
N GLU A 99 8.18 -0.01 5.51
CA GLU A 99 8.47 0.31 6.93
C GLU A 99 8.52 -0.95 7.80
N ARG A 100 7.60 -1.91 7.54
CA ARG A 100 7.50 -3.17 8.28
C ARG A 100 7.34 -4.35 7.32
N PRO A 101 8.47 -4.91 6.83
CA PRO A 101 8.44 -6.10 6.01
C PRO A 101 7.75 -7.25 6.75
N ASN A 102 6.85 -7.96 6.06
CA ASN A 102 6.05 -9.07 6.60
C ASN A 102 5.01 -8.68 7.68
N ASP A 103 4.66 -7.38 7.81
CA ASP A 103 3.54 -7.01 8.67
C ASP A 103 2.22 -7.62 8.16
N ARG A 104 1.52 -8.32 9.05
CA ARG A 104 0.29 -9.03 8.73
C ARG A 104 -0.82 -8.08 8.26
N TYR A 105 -0.98 -6.95 8.93
CA TYR A 105 -2.08 -6.01 8.66
C TYR A 105 -1.85 -5.27 7.35
N ALA A 106 -0.63 -4.78 7.12
CA ALA A 106 -0.26 -4.14 5.86
C ALA A 106 -0.36 -5.11 4.68
N THR A 107 0.02 -6.38 4.86
CA THR A 107 -0.11 -7.42 3.82
C THR A 107 -1.58 -7.70 3.47
N ILE A 108 -2.45 -7.81 4.48
CA ILE A 108 -3.89 -7.99 4.26
C ILE A 108 -4.47 -6.76 3.53
N ALA A 109 -4.13 -5.56 4.00
CA ALA A 109 -4.63 -4.32 3.43
C ALA A 109 -4.20 -4.17 1.95
N TYR A 110 -2.94 -4.48 1.64
CA TYR A 110 -2.40 -4.53 0.29
C TYR A 110 -3.18 -5.47 -0.63
N TRP A 111 -3.41 -6.72 -0.21
CA TRP A 111 -4.14 -7.69 -1.04
C TRP A 111 -5.61 -7.32 -1.22
N ASN A 112 -6.25 -6.77 -0.19
CA ASN A 112 -7.63 -6.30 -0.26
C ASN A 112 -7.80 -5.23 -1.35
N VAL A 113 -6.91 -4.24 -1.43
CA VAL A 113 -7.02 -3.19 -2.47
C VAL A 113 -6.60 -3.67 -3.85
N THR A 114 -5.63 -4.59 -3.92
CA THR A 114 -5.18 -5.19 -5.19
C THR A 114 -6.32 -5.90 -5.92
N ASP A 115 -7.22 -6.55 -5.18
CA ASP A 115 -8.38 -7.22 -5.76
C ASP A 115 -9.36 -6.26 -6.45
N TYR A 116 -9.48 -5.02 -5.96
CA TYR A 116 -10.35 -4.00 -6.58
C TYR A 116 -9.73 -3.32 -7.80
N MET A 117 -8.43 -3.50 -8.06
CA MET A 117 -7.70 -2.84 -9.15
C MET A 117 -7.57 -3.66 -10.43
N LYS A 118 -7.96 -4.95 -10.41
CA LYS A 118 -7.88 -5.78 -11.61
C LYS A 118 -9.02 -5.37 -12.57
N PRO A 119 -8.73 -4.79 -13.75
CA PRO A 119 -9.78 -4.34 -14.66
C PRO A 119 -10.65 -5.53 -15.15
N ASP A 120 -11.96 -5.33 -15.15
CA ASP A 120 -12.94 -6.22 -15.79
C ASP A 120 -12.68 -6.29 -17.29
N GLU A 121 -12.12 -7.38 -17.82
CA GLU A 121 -12.13 -7.59 -19.28
C GLU A 121 -13.53 -8.03 -19.80
N ALA A 122 -14.46 -8.39 -18.91
CA ALA A 122 -15.88 -8.60 -19.25
C ALA A 122 -16.80 -8.49 -18.02
N LYS A 123 -17.42 -7.33 -17.78
CA LYS A 123 -18.53 -7.20 -16.82
C LYS A 123 -19.64 -8.22 -17.16
N VAL A 124 -20.07 -9.05 -16.21
CA VAL A 124 -21.30 -9.89 -16.30
C VAL A 124 -21.35 -10.86 -17.49
N ARG A 125 -20.75 -12.06 -17.40
CA ARG A 125 -21.28 -13.21 -18.16
C ARG A 125 -21.33 -14.46 -17.27
N LEU A 126 -22.39 -14.55 -16.47
CA LEU A 126 -22.86 -15.75 -15.74
C LEU A 126 -21.89 -16.40 -14.73
N ASN A 127 -22.09 -16.07 -13.46
CA ASN A 127 -21.50 -16.65 -12.23
C ASN A 127 -20.04 -16.30 -11.89
N LYS A 128 -19.89 -15.53 -10.79
CA LYS A 128 -18.70 -15.37 -9.91
C LYS A 128 -17.64 -16.46 -10.14
N LYS A 129 -16.68 -16.23 -11.04
CA LYS A 129 -15.43 -17.00 -11.00
C LYS A 129 -14.57 -16.38 -9.92
N ALA A 130 -14.45 -17.09 -8.80
CA ALA A 130 -13.49 -16.77 -7.76
C ALA A 130 -12.10 -16.59 -8.36
N SER A 131 -11.32 -15.63 -7.86
CA SER A 131 -9.92 -15.46 -8.24
C SER A 131 -9.16 -16.79 -8.07
N ASN A 132 -8.07 -16.98 -8.81
CA ASN A 132 -7.26 -18.19 -8.67
C ASN A 132 -6.83 -18.42 -7.21
N TYR A 133 -6.50 -17.36 -6.47
CA TYR A 133 -6.23 -17.41 -5.03
C TYR A 133 -7.41 -18.00 -4.26
N GLU A 134 -8.62 -17.44 -4.39
CA GLU A 134 -9.81 -17.92 -3.69
C GLU A 134 -10.15 -19.37 -4.07
N ARG A 135 -10.02 -19.73 -5.35
CA ARG A 135 -10.23 -21.12 -5.81
C ARG A 135 -9.26 -22.08 -5.13
N PHE A 136 -7.97 -21.74 -5.09
CA PHE A 136 -6.98 -22.58 -4.43
C PHE A 136 -7.23 -22.68 -2.92
N MET A 137 -7.62 -21.58 -2.27
CA MET A 137 -8.00 -21.61 -0.85
C MET A 137 -9.20 -22.52 -0.61
N GLN A 138 -10.26 -22.41 -1.41
CA GLN A 138 -11.46 -23.25 -1.32
C GLN A 138 -11.14 -24.74 -1.51
N VAL A 139 -10.39 -25.08 -2.56
CA VAL A 139 -9.99 -26.47 -2.80
C VAL A 139 -9.11 -26.99 -1.65
N GLY A 140 -8.21 -26.15 -1.12
CA GLY A 140 -7.37 -26.50 0.02
C GLY A 140 -8.17 -26.81 1.28
N TYR A 141 -9.16 -25.98 1.61
CA TYR A 141 -10.04 -26.22 2.76
C TYR A 141 -10.91 -27.47 2.55
N ALA A 142 -11.55 -27.63 1.38
CA ALA A 142 -12.36 -28.81 1.09
C ALA A 142 -11.54 -30.12 1.12
N ALA A 143 -10.29 -30.09 0.66
CA ALA A 143 -9.38 -31.23 0.78
C ALA A 143 -8.99 -31.51 2.25
N THR A 144 -8.77 -30.45 3.04
CA THR A 144 -8.50 -30.58 4.49
C THR A 144 -9.65 -31.25 5.22
N GLU A 145 -10.90 -30.86 4.93
CA GLU A 145 -12.11 -31.48 5.50
C GLU A 145 -12.21 -32.97 5.15
N LYS A 146 -11.81 -33.34 3.93
CA LYS A 146 -11.72 -34.74 3.48
C LYS A 146 -10.49 -35.49 4.00
N LYS A 147 -9.64 -34.84 4.81
CA LYS A 147 -8.34 -35.35 5.29
C LYS A 147 -7.34 -35.68 4.17
N ASP A 148 -7.57 -35.18 2.96
CA ASP A 148 -6.60 -35.22 1.86
C ASP A 148 -5.59 -34.08 2.04
N TYR A 149 -4.68 -34.29 2.99
CA TYR A 149 -3.71 -33.28 3.40
C TYR A 149 -2.69 -32.96 2.30
N GLN A 150 -2.36 -33.91 1.44
CA GLN A 150 -1.43 -33.67 0.32
C GLN A 150 -2.05 -32.70 -0.70
N THR A 151 -3.29 -32.95 -1.12
CA THR A 151 -4.02 -32.04 -2.01
C THR A 151 -4.22 -30.68 -1.35
N ALA A 152 -4.51 -30.65 -0.05
CA ALA A 152 -4.67 -29.39 0.69
C ALA A 152 -3.38 -28.55 0.68
N LEU A 153 -2.23 -29.14 1.01
CA LEU A 153 -0.93 -28.46 1.01
C LEU A 153 -0.57 -27.91 -0.38
N ILE A 154 -0.77 -28.70 -1.44
CA ILE A 154 -0.50 -28.26 -2.82
C ILE A 154 -1.34 -27.02 -3.16
N ASN A 155 -2.63 -27.01 -2.78
CA ASN A 155 -3.50 -25.90 -3.10
C ASN A 155 -3.20 -24.66 -2.23
N PHE A 156 -2.91 -24.80 -0.94
CA PHE A 156 -2.46 -23.66 -0.14
C PHE A 156 -1.12 -23.08 -0.61
N GLN A 157 -0.20 -23.92 -1.08
CA GLN A 157 1.04 -23.46 -1.71
C GLN A 157 0.75 -22.69 -3.02
N ARG A 158 -0.20 -23.16 -3.84
CA ARG A 158 -0.62 -22.41 -5.04
C ARG A 158 -1.27 -21.08 -4.69
N ALA A 159 -2.07 -21.02 -3.62
CA ALA A 159 -2.62 -19.76 -3.11
C ALA A 159 -1.50 -18.78 -2.71
N LEU A 160 -0.45 -19.25 -2.01
CA LEU A 160 0.72 -18.43 -1.67
C LEU A 160 1.53 -17.99 -2.89
N LYS A 161 1.55 -18.75 -3.98
CA LYS A 161 2.14 -18.30 -5.25
C LYS A 161 1.34 -17.16 -5.88
N GLN A 162 0.02 -17.12 -5.68
CA GLN A 162 -0.83 -16.01 -6.14
C GLN A 162 -0.73 -14.80 -5.24
N ARG A 163 -0.62 -15.02 -3.91
CA ARG A 163 -0.46 -13.97 -2.91
C ARG A 163 0.71 -14.29 -1.96
N PRO A 164 1.94 -13.93 -2.36
CA PRO A 164 3.09 -14.11 -1.49
C PRO A 164 2.89 -13.39 -0.15
N GLY A 165 3.25 -14.06 0.94
CA GLY A 165 3.11 -13.52 2.29
C GLY A 165 1.67 -13.48 2.83
N ASP A 166 0.66 -13.95 2.08
CA ASP A 166 -0.72 -13.92 2.55
C ASP A 166 -0.87 -14.70 3.87
N PRO A 167 -1.35 -14.04 4.95
CA PRO A 167 -1.38 -14.66 6.26
C PRO A 167 -2.44 -15.77 6.38
N TYR A 168 -3.50 -15.74 5.57
CA TYR A 168 -4.57 -16.74 5.60
C TYR A 168 -4.09 -18.04 4.95
N ALA A 169 -3.52 -17.97 3.75
CA ALA A 169 -2.95 -19.13 3.06
C ALA A 169 -1.76 -19.72 3.84
N SER A 170 -0.91 -18.87 4.42
CA SER A 170 0.19 -19.30 5.28
C SER A 170 -0.32 -20.06 6.51
N GLN A 171 -1.36 -19.55 7.16
CA GLN A 171 -1.95 -20.21 8.33
C GLN A 171 -2.63 -21.53 7.95
N ALA A 172 -3.37 -21.56 6.84
CA ALA A 172 -4.05 -22.76 6.38
C ALA A 172 -3.04 -23.89 6.10
N MET A 173 -1.93 -23.58 5.44
CA MET A 173 -0.84 -24.53 5.19
C MET A 173 -0.22 -25.05 6.49
N ARG A 174 0.05 -24.16 7.47
CA ARG A 174 0.54 -24.57 8.81
C ARG A 174 -0.43 -25.50 9.51
N ASN A 175 -1.72 -25.18 9.50
CA ASN A 175 -2.75 -26.01 10.13
C ASN A 175 -2.74 -27.43 9.55
N VAL A 176 -2.69 -27.56 8.22
CA VAL A 176 -2.61 -28.88 7.55
C VAL A 176 -1.34 -29.63 7.92
N GLN A 177 -0.19 -28.95 7.94
CA GLN A 177 1.06 -29.56 8.32
C GLN A 177 0.98 -30.22 9.70
N THR A 178 0.26 -29.61 10.65
CA THR A 178 0.09 -30.21 11.99
C THR A 178 -0.64 -31.55 11.96
N TYR A 179 -1.57 -31.78 11.03
CA TYR A 179 -2.25 -33.06 10.88
C TYR A 179 -1.34 -34.12 10.25
N THR A 180 -0.53 -33.73 9.27
CA THR A 180 0.43 -34.66 8.64
C THR A 180 1.49 -35.14 9.62
N THR A 181 2.10 -34.25 10.40
CA THR A 181 3.13 -34.60 11.38
C THR A 181 2.58 -35.49 12.51
N ARG A 182 1.33 -35.25 12.94
CA ARG A 182 0.67 -36.07 13.98
C ARG A 182 0.22 -37.42 13.44
N GLY A 183 -0.26 -37.49 12.19
CA GLY A 183 -0.68 -38.73 11.53
C GLY A 183 0.47 -39.65 11.12
N THR A 184 1.67 -39.12 10.89
CA THR A 184 2.87 -39.93 10.59
C THR A 184 3.50 -40.58 11.82
N GLY A 185 3.07 -40.22 13.04
CA GLY A 185 3.59 -40.79 14.29
C GLY A 185 3.10 -42.21 14.61
N ILE A 186 2.11 -42.73 13.88
CA ILE A 186 1.44 -44.02 14.18
C ILE A 186 1.83 -45.15 13.21
N ALA A 187 2.62 -44.88 12.17
CA ALA A 187 2.95 -45.88 11.13
C ALA A 187 4.40 -46.43 11.23
N LYS A 188 5.10 -46.23 12.35
CA LYS A 188 6.49 -46.66 12.55
C LYS A 188 6.75 -47.41 13.86
N ARG A 189 5.82 -48.23 14.31
CA ARG A 189 6.08 -49.18 15.41
C ARG A 189 5.58 -50.56 15.05
#